data_AF-A0A926F7K1-F1
#
_entry.id   AF-A0A926F7K1-F1
#
_cell.length_a   1.000
_cell.length_b   1.000
_cell.length_c   1.000
_cell.angle_alpha   90.00
_cell.angle_beta   90.00
_cell.angle_gamma   90.00
#
_symmetry.space_group_name_H-M   'P 1'
#
loop_
_entity.id
_entity.type
_entity.pdbx_description
1 polymer ?
#
loop_
_entity_poly.entity_id
_entity_poly.type
_entity_poly.pdbx_seq_one_letter_code
_entity_poly.pdbx_strand_id
1 'polypeptide(L)'
;MMKVYKNEDVENVNLFESALVGISFNHHATVIEFKVSWLEGYEDEVIDVICNNCSDIDFAFKHEGDQLGELTITGFSYLKKDDASYWIQFDFDFTPKGYIRLLCSEFLFKVPSSPLQPGGNGHRIPWDAMKKEDPLDY
;
A
#
# COMPACT_ATOMS: atom_id res chain seq x y z
N MET A 1 9.35 -19.87 7.78
CA MET A 1 10.34 -18.87 8.28
C MET A 1 9.99 -17.55 7.64
N MET A 2 9.80 -16.49 8.43
CA MET A 2 9.40 -15.17 7.91
C MET A 2 10.56 -14.52 7.15
N LYS A 3 10.28 -13.99 5.96
CA LYS A 3 11.24 -13.22 5.16
C LYS A 3 10.95 -11.73 5.31
N VAL A 4 12.00 -10.92 5.28
CA VAL A 4 11.89 -9.47 5.40
C VAL A 4 12.50 -8.83 4.16
N TYR A 5 11.70 -8.04 3.45
CA TYR A 5 12.10 -7.26 2.28
C TYR A 5 12.03 -5.78 2.64
N LYS A 6 13.02 -4.97 2.27
CA LYS A 6 13.09 -3.55 2.63
C LYS A 6 13.18 -2.69 1.38
N ASN A 7 12.54 -1.51 1.41
CA ASN A 7 12.64 -0.48 0.37
C ASN A 7 12.59 -1.07 -1.05
N GLU A 8 13.68 -1.02 -1.83
CA GLU A 8 13.72 -1.51 -3.20
C GLU A 8 13.68 -3.05 -3.32
N ASP A 9 14.01 -3.80 -2.27
CA ASP A 9 13.90 -5.28 -2.28
C ASP A 9 12.44 -5.76 -2.39
N VAL A 10 11.46 -4.87 -2.16
CA VAL A 10 10.02 -5.16 -2.22
C VAL A 10 9.51 -5.48 -3.62
N GLU A 11 10.30 -5.21 -4.67
CA GLU A 11 9.99 -5.67 -6.04
C GLU A 11 9.88 -7.19 -6.13
N ASN A 12 10.45 -7.90 -5.14
CA ASN A 12 10.32 -9.35 -4.99
C ASN A 12 9.02 -9.79 -4.30
N VAL A 13 8.12 -8.87 -3.96
CA VAL A 13 6.83 -9.14 -3.34
C VAL A 13 5.71 -8.57 -4.21
N ASN A 14 4.77 -9.44 -4.58
CA ASN A 14 3.57 -9.11 -5.32
C ASN A 14 2.38 -8.95 -4.36
N LEU A 15 1.73 -7.79 -4.34
CA LEU A 15 0.48 -7.57 -3.57
C LEU A 15 -0.78 -7.53 -4.46
N PHE A 16 -0.65 -7.83 -5.75
CA PHE A 16 -1.79 -7.87 -6.66
C PHE A 16 -2.80 -8.93 -6.21
N GLU A 17 -4.08 -8.57 -6.18
CA GLU A 17 -5.18 -9.42 -5.72
C GLU A 17 -4.99 -9.92 -4.28
N SER A 18 -4.42 -9.07 -3.43
CA SER A 18 -4.43 -9.26 -1.98
C SER A 18 -5.42 -8.31 -1.31
N ALA A 19 -5.93 -8.66 -0.14
CA ALA A 19 -6.84 -7.82 0.63
C ALA A 19 -6.12 -7.06 1.72
N LEU A 20 -6.41 -5.76 1.83
CA LEU A 20 -6.05 -4.99 3.02
C LEU A 20 -7.03 -5.34 4.15
N VAL A 21 -6.55 -6.07 5.16
CA VAL A 21 -7.35 -6.59 6.28
C VAL A 21 -7.18 -5.80 7.58
N GLY A 22 -6.22 -4.88 7.63
CA GLY A 22 -6.04 -4.01 8.78
C GLY A 22 -5.04 -2.89 8.54
N ILE A 23 -5.23 -1.80 9.29
CA ILE A 23 -4.30 -0.67 9.35
C ILE A 23 -4.14 -0.29 10.81
N SER A 24 -2.91 -0.08 11.26
CA SER A 24 -2.62 0.42 12.59
C SER A 24 -1.60 1.55 12.56
N PHE A 25 -1.72 2.45 13.53
CA PHE A 25 -0.90 3.65 13.65
C PHE A 25 -0.29 3.69 15.04
N ASN A 26 0.97 4.12 15.15
CA ASN A 26 1.49 4.50 16.46
C ASN A 26 0.83 5.82 16.94
N HIS A 27 1.05 6.18 18.21
CA HIS A 27 0.41 7.35 18.83
C HIS A 27 0.65 8.67 18.07
N HIS A 28 1.73 8.76 17.30
CA HIS A 28 2.11 9.95 16.53
C HIS A 28 1.86 9.81 15.02
N ALA A 29 1.25 8.71 14.56
CA ALA A 29 1.08 8.34 13.16
C ALA A 29 2.38 8.38 12.32
N THR A 30 3.55 8.27 12.96
CA THR A 30 4.86 8.22 12.29
C THR A 30 5.26 6.80 11.91
N VAL A 31 4.60 5.79 12.48
CA VAL A 31 4.72 4.40 12.07
C VAL A 31 3.33 3.90 11.71
N ILE A 32 3.20 3.38 10.50
CA ILE A 32 1.97 2.82 9.96
C ILE A 32 2.23 1.37 9.58
N GLU A 33 1.38 0.47 10.05
CA GLU A 33 1.45 -0.95 9.72
C GLU A 33 0.15 -1.35 9.02
N PHE A 34 0.30 -1.83 7.78
CA PHE A 34 -0.77 -2.43 7.00
C PHE A 34 -0.68 -3.95 7.10
N LYS A 35 -1.82 -4.59 7.33
CA LYS A 35 -1.95 -6.05 7.30
C LYS A 35 -2.64 -6.44 6.02
N VAL A 36 -1.95 -7.27 5.24
CA VAL A 36 -2.41 -7.71 3.93
C VAL A 36 -2.56 -9.24 3.97
N SER A 37 -3.70 -9.74 3.51
CA SER A 37 -3.95 -11.18 3.37
C SER A 37 -4.14 -11.54 1.90
N TRP A 38 -3.71 -12.73 1.51
CA TRP A 38 -3.94 -13.26 0.17
C TRP A 38 -5.40 -13.70 0.02
N LEU A 39 -6.00 -13.44 -1.15
CA LEU A 39 -7.41 -13.78 -1.40
C LEU A 39 -7.69 -15.28 -1.57
N GLU A 40 -6.74 -16.05 -2.12
CA GLU A 40 -6.97 -17.47 -2.42
C GLU A 40 -5.92 -18.39 -1.78
N GLY A 41 -6.37 -19.34 -0.95
CA GLY A 41 -5.58 -20.50 -0.51
C GLY A 41 -4.51 -20.23 0.56
N TYR A 42 -4.32 -18.97 0.97
CA TYR A 42 -3.31 -18.54 1.96
C TYR A 42 -3.86 -17.49 2.94
N GLU A 43 -5.16 -17.55 3.23
CA GLU A 43 -5.90 -16.57 4.04
C GLU A 43 -5.34 -16.40 5.48
N ASP A 44 -4.69 -17.43 6.01
CA ASP A 44 -4.02 -17.44 7.33
C ASP A 44 -2.61 -16.82 7.29
N GLU A 45 -2.06 -16.55 6.11
CA GLU A 45 -0.69 -16.06 5.89
C GLU A 45 -0.69 -14.54 5.67
N VAL A 46 -0.64 -13.78 6.77
CA VAL A 46 -0.64 -12.30 6.75
C VAL A 46 0.75 -11.75 6.42
N ILE A 47 0.78 -10.77 5.51
CA ILE A 47 1.92 -9.90 5.23
C ILE A 47 1.78 -8.62 6.05
N ASP A 48 2.82 -8.27 6.81
CA ASP A 48 2.91 -6.96 7.45
C ASP A 48 3.71 -6.01 6.55
N VAL A 49 3.10 -4.91 6.11
CA VAL A 49 3.77 -3.80 5.44
C VAL A 49 3.94 -2.67 6.45
N ILE A 50 5.18 -2.39 6.84
CA ILE A 50 5.51 -1.43 7.89
C ILE A 50 6.22 -0.24 7.27
N CYS A 51 5.67 0.94 7.49
CA CYS A 51 6.18 2.22 7.01
C CYS A 51 6.62 3.06 8.21
N ASN A 52 7.85 3.58 8.18
CA ASN A 52 8.45 4.33 9.27
C ASN A 52 8.73 5.78 8.87
N ASN A 53 8.67 6.66 9.86
CA ASN A 53 8.78 8.12 9.72
C ASN A 53 7.81 8.65 8.65
N CYS A 54 6.55 8.26 8.79
CA CYS A 54 5.49 8.62 7.86
C CYS A 54 5.04 10.08 8.04
N SER A 55 4.68 10.70 6.93
CA SER A 55 4.11 12.04 6.79
C SER A 55 3.24 12.09 5.52
N ASP A 56 2.54 13.20 5.31
CA ASP A 56 1.71 13.46 4.11
C ASP A 56 0.82 12.26 3.72
N ILE A 57 0.05 11.78 4.70
CA ILE A 57 -0.82 10.61 4.57
C ILE A 57 -2.15 11.06 3.95
N ASP A 58 -2.55 10.39 2.88
CA ASP A 58 -3.72 10.72 2.07
C ASP A 58 -4.50 9.44 1.70
N PHE A 59 -5.82 9.51 1.81
CA PHE A 59 -6.74 8.41 1.56
C PHE A 59 -7.95 8.93 0.77
N ALA A 60 -8.23 8.33 -0.37
CA ALA A 60 -9.40 8.68 -1.16
C ALA A 60 -10.11 7.42 -1.62
N PHE A 61 -11.38 7.26 -1.26
CA PHE A 61 -12.21 6.11 -1.62
C PHE A 61 -13.55 6.56 -2.17
N LYS A 62 -13.97 5.93 -3.26
CA LYS A 62 -15.32 5.97 -3.82
C LYS A 62 -15.95 4.61 -3.61
N HIS A 63 -17.02 4.56 -2.84
CA HIS A 63 -17.81 3.34 -2.64
C HIS A 63 -19.25 3.56 -3.08
N GLU A 64 -19.89 2.51 -3.57
CA GLU A 64 -21.33 2.50 -3.83
C GLU A 64 -22.01 1.67 -2.73
N GLY A 65 -23.04 2.23 -2.08
CA GLY A 65 -23.78 1.58 -1.00
C GLY A 65 -23.29 1.91 0.42
N ASP A 66 -23.89 1.28 1.43
CA ASP A 66 -23.72 1.63 2.85
C ASP A 66 -22.53 0.93 3.53
N GLN A 67 -21.82 0.07 2.81
CA GLN A 67 -20.68 -0.70 3.34
C GLN A 67 -19.47 -0.52 2.44
N LEU A 68 -18.29 -0.37 3.07
CA LEU A 68 -17.04 -0.19 2.33
C LEU A 68 -16.64 -1.46 1.58
N GLY A 69 -17.06 -2.66 1.99
CA GLY A 69 -16.62 -3.92 1.39
C GLY A 69 -15.15 -4.25 1.69
N GLU A 70 -14.59 -5.21 0.96
CA GLU A 70 -13.18 -5.59 1.05
C GLU A 70 -12.31 -4.67 0.20
N LEU A 71 -11.17 -4.25 0.74
CA LEU A 71 -10.19 -3.42 0.04
C LEU A 71 -9.17 -4.30 -0.69
N THR A 72 -9.54 -4.76 -1.89
CA THR A 72 -8.64 -5.54 -2.76
C THR A 72 -7.59 -4.64 -3.41
N ILE A 73 -6.32 -4.89 -3.09
CA ILE A 73 -5.15 -4.21 -3.64
C ILE A 73 -4.98 -4.66 -5.09
N THR A 74 -5.13 -3.72 -6.01
CA THR A 74 -4.88 -3.91 -7.45
C THR A 74 -3.52 -3.36 -7.87
N GLY A 75 -2.85 -2.62 -6.98
CA GLY A 75 -1.49 -2.15 -7.22
C GLY A 75 -0.80 -1.70 -5.93
N PHE A 76 0.51 -1.95 -5.88
CA PHE A 76 1.41 -1.29 -4.94
C PHE A 76 2.52 -0.60 -5.76
N SER A 77 2.83 0.65 -5.43
CA SER A 77 3.90 1.39 -6.09
C SER A 77 4.68 2.25 -5.11
N TYR A 78 5.93 2.51 -5.44
CA TYR A 78 6.77 3.43 -4.69
C TYR A 78 7.61 4.32 -5.62
N LEU A 79 7.90 5.54 -5.17
CA LEU A 79 8.78 6.49 -5.84
C LEU A 79 9.77 7.08 -4.83
N LYS A 80 11.05 6.78 -5.03
CA LYS A 80 12.15 7.38 -4.29
C LYS A 80 12.35 8.84 -4.70
N LYS A 81 12.44 9.73 -3.72
CA LYS A 81 12.73 11.16 -3.87
C LYS A 81 14.21 11.45 -3.65
N ASP A 82 14.63 12.65 -4.05
CA ASP A 82 16.02 13.13 -3.91
C ASP A 82 16.50 13.22 -2.45
N ASP A 83 15.57 13.45 -1.50
CA ASP A 83 15.83 13.49 -0.06
C ASP A 83 15.88 12.09 0.59
N ALA A 84 15.93 11.03 -0.22
CA ALA A 84 15.88 9.62 0.18
C ALA A 84 14.58 9.18 0.88
N SER A 85 13.52 9.99 0.83
CA SER A 85 12.17 9.55 1.20
C SER A 85 11.47 8.82 0.04
N TYR A 86 10.39 8.12 0.35
CA TYR A 86 9.62 7.32 -0.59
C TYR A 86 8.16 7.73 -0.50
N TRP A 87 7.59 8.11 -1.63
CA TRP A 87 6.14 8.00 -1.82
C TRP A 87 5.81 6.53 -1.96
N ILE A 88 4.84 6.05 -1.21
CA ILE A 88 4.25 4.73 -1.42
C ILE A 88 2.75 4.89 -1.65
N GLN A 89 2.18 4.01 -2.47
CA GLN A 89 0.77 4.01 -2.80
C GLN A 89 0.23 2.59 -2.93
N PHE A 90 -0.94 2.36 -2.35
CA PHE A 90 -1.78 1.20 -2.59
C PHE A 90 -2.98 1.66 -3.41
N ASP A 91 -3.27 0.96 -4.51
CA ASP A 91 -4.37 1.23 -5.40
C ASP A 91 -5.45 0.16 -5.27
N PHE A 92 -6.71 0.59 -5.34
CA PHE A 92 -7.90 -0.26 -5.26
C PHE A 92 -8.78 0.09 -6.46
N ASP A 93 -8.76 -0.72 -7.52
CA ASP A 93 -9.57 -0.45 -8.72
C ASP A 93 -10.97 -1.08 -8.69
N PHE A 94 -11.18 -2.04 -7.78
CA PHE A 94 -12.48 -2.63 -7.50
C PHE A 94 -13.23 -1.81 -6.44
N THR A 95 -14.55 -1.95 -6.34
CA THR A 95 -15.32 -1.21 -5.33
C THR A 95 -15.00 -1.77 -3.93
N PRO A 96 -14.52 -0.94 -2.98
CA PRO A 96 -14.42 0.52 -3.02
C PRO A 96 -13.17 1.01 -3.78
N LYS A 97 -13.37 1.84 -4.82
CA LYS A 97 -12.30 2.28 -5.70
C LYS A 97 -11.55 3.45 -5.09
N GLY A 98 -10.23 3.43 -5.06
CA GLY A 98 -9.47 4.48 -4.41
C GLY A 98 -7.98 4.22 -4.29
N TYR A 99 -7.35 4.97 -3.38
CA TYR A 99 -5.95 4.80 -3.02
C TYR A 99 -5.69 5.10 -1.54
N ILE A 100 -4.58 4.53 -1.06
CA ILE A 100 -3.88 4.96 0.15
C ILE A 100 -2.49 5.41 -0.27
N ARG A 101 -2.10 6.63 0.10
CA ARG A 101 -0.79 7.20 -0.24
C ARG A 101 -0.15 7.81 1.00
N LEU A 102 1.16 7.65 1.14
CA LEU A 102 1.93 8.31 2.20
C LEU A 102 3.38 8.51 1.81
N LEU A 103 4.02 9.47 2.48
CA LEU A 103 5.45 9.71 2.39
C LEU A 103 6.14 9.09 3.60
N CYS A 104 7.14 8.24 3.40
CA CYS A 104 7.92 7.62 4.48
C CYS A 104 9.41 7.59 4.17
N SER A 105 10.28 7.53 5.19
CA SER A 105 11.72 7.39 4.95
C SER A 105 12.15 5.95 4.71
N GLU A 106 11.40 5.00 5.28
CA GLU A 106 11.71 3.57 5.21
C GLU A 106 10.41 2.78 5.19
N PHE A 107 10.38 1.70 4.44
CA PHE A 107 9.29 0.74 4.49
C PHE A 107 9.80 -0.68 4.27
N LEU A 108 9.08 -1.66 4.83
CA LEU A 108 9.45 -3.07 4.74
C LEU A 108 8.23 -3.98 4.71
N PHE A 109 8.43 -5.17 4.17
CA PHE A 109 7.44 -6.22 4.05
C PHE A 109 7.94 -7.42 4.85
N LYS A 110 7.16 -7.84 5.85
CA LYS A 110 7.35 -9.11 6.53
C LYS A 110 6.41 -10.12 5.89
N VAL A 111 6.99 -11.02 5.11
CA VAL A 111 6.21 -11.98 4.31
C VAL A 111 6.39 -13.38 4.90
N PRO A 112 5.30 -14.15 5.05
CA PRO A 112 5.42 -15.58 5.30
C PRO A 112 6.16 -16.28 4.15
N SER A 113 6.61 -17.51 4.38
CA SER A 113 7.50 -18.20 3.43
C SER A 113 6.84 -18.60 2.09
N SER A 114 5.52 -18.39 1.93
CA SER A 114 4.70 -18.90 0.84
C SER A 114 3.54 -17.94 0.48
N PRO A 115 2.94 -18.07 -0.72
CA PRO A 115 3.67 -17.96 -1.97
C PRO A 115 4.21 -16.53 -2.13
N LEU A 116 5.48 -16.41 -2.47
CA LEU A 116 6.09 -15.16 -2.88
C LEU A 116 6.20 -15.17 -4.39
N GLN A 117 5.50 -14.25 -5.07
CA GLN A 117 5.69 -14.02 -6.48
C GLN A 117 6.45 -12.70 -6.67
N PRO A 118 7.55 -12.66 -7.45
CA PRO A 118 8.15 -11.40 -7.87
C PRO A 118 7.25 -10.70 -8.88
N GLY A 119 7.20 -9.37 -8.86
CA GLY A 119 6.37 -8.56 -9.76
C GLY A 119 5.06 -8.07 -9.14
N GLY A 120 4.13 -7.57 -9.97
CA GLY A 120 2.82 -7.06 -9.52
C GLY A 120 2.81 -5.65 -8.90
N ASN A 121 3.99 -5.10 -8.61
CA ASN A 121 4.16 -3.66 -8.37
C ASN A 121 4.22 -2.94 -9.72
N GLY A 122 3.09 -2.95 -10.42
CA GLY A 122 2.93 -2.36 -11.75
C GLY A 122 2.92 -0.84 -11.67
N HIS A 123 4.08 -0.22 -11.88
CA HIS A 123 4.27 1.23 -11.92
C HIS A 123 3.05 2.04 -12.41
N ARG A 124 2.66 3.07 -11.65
CA ARG A 124 2.82 4.46 -12.10
C ARG A 124 2.75 5.47 -10.94
N ILE A 125 3.88 6.10 -10.65
CA ILE A 125 3.90 7.49 -10.17
C ILE A 125 4.67 8.29 -11.25
N PRO A 126 3.98 8.96 -12.19
CA PRO A 126 4.10 10.43 -12.32
C PRO A 126 2.81 11.13 -12.84
N TRP A 127 2.46 12.41 -12.58
CA TRP A 127 2.88 13.50 -11.67
C TRP A 127 1.72 14.53 -11.77
N ASP A 128 1.15 15.09 -10.69
CA ASP A 128 1.67 16.28 -10.03
C ASP A 128 1.64 16.12 -8.51
N ALA A 129 2.82 16.06 -7.86
CA ALA A 129 2.92 16.11 -6.40
C ALA A 129 2.49 17.47 -5.79
N MET A 130 1.95 18.39 -6.61
CA MET A 130 1.57 19.75 -6.22
C MET A 130 0.35 20.33 -6.98
N LYS A 131 -0.58 19.52 -7.52
CA LYS A 131 -1.88 20.09 -7.90
C LYS A 131 -2.84 20.00 -6.72
N LYS A 132 -3.06 21.18 -6.11
CA LYS A 132 -4.08 21.44 -5.11
C LYS A 132 -5.51 21.40 -5.65
N GLU A 133 -5.72 20.98 -6.90
CA GLU A 133 -7.03 20.94 -7.55
C GLU A 133 -7.04 19.76 -8.53
N ASP A 134 -7.77 18.69 -8.19
CA ASP A 134 -8.17 17.62 -9.12
C ASP A 134 -9.59 17.98 -9.60
N PRO A 135 -9.91 17.95 -10.92
CA PRO A 135 -11.13 18.54 -11.48
C PRO A 135 -12.37 17.66 -11.27
N LEU A 136 -12.55 17.13 -10.06
CA LEU A 136 -13.87 16.72 -9.57
C LEU A 136 -14.69 17.93 -9.06
N ASP A 137 -14.15 19.15 -9.17
CA ASP A 137 -14.95 20.37 -9.29
C ASP A 137 -15.60 20.43 -10.69
N TYR A 138 -16.61 19.59 -10.94
CA TYR A 138 -17.82 19.86 -11.74
C TYR A 138 -18.83 18.72 -11.60
#